data_AF-A0A0N4T9A6-F1
#
_entry.id   AF-A0A0N4T9A6-F1
#
_cell.length_a   1.000
_cell.length_b   1.000
_cell.length_c   1.000
_cell.angle_alpha   90.00
_cell.angle_beta   90.00
_cell.angle_gamma   90.00
#
_symmetry.space_group_name_H-M   'P 1'
#
loop_
_entity.id
_entity.type
_entity.pdbx_description
1 polymer ?
#
loop_
_entity_poly.entity_id
_entity_poly.type
_entity_poly.pdbx_seq_one_letter_code
_entity_poly.pdbx_strand_id
1 'polypeptide(L)'
;MGLVSASLITLVLVWIIHFVIKKLRTILKQINAVQGPPTWPLIGNLHQFHFKPDEFFEQAQGIAYMLQARGERMCRIWFGPWPWILLYGAEESEAILGSNKILDKPFQYGFLSGWIGQGLLIRSCFLEYFLALKFDD
;
A
#
# COMPACT_ATOMS: atom_id res chain seq x y z
N MET A 1 17.68 3.99 40.37
CA MET A 1 17.43 4.77 39.13
C MET A 1 17.22 3.88 37.91
N GLY A 2 18.06 2.87 37.64
CA GLY A 2 17.94 2.02 36.43
C GLY A 2 16.66 1.20 36.28
N LEU A 3 16.07 0.72 37.39
CA LEU A 3 14.83 -0.05 37.34
C LEU A 3 13.63 0.81 36.91
N VAL A 4 13.54 2.04 37.43
CA VAL A 4 12.47 2.99 37.09
C VAL A 4 12.53 3.40 35.62
N SER A 5 13.73 3.64 35.09
CA SER A 5 13.92 3.92 33.67
C SER A 5 13.56 2.72 32.78
N ALA A 6 13.93 1.50 33.17
CA ALA A 6 13.57 0.29 32.41
C ALA A 6 12.05 0.09 32.35
N SER A 7 11.36 0.22 33.49
CA SER A 7 9.89 0.13 33.56
C SER A 7 9.20 1.18 32.70
N LEU A 8 9.68 2.43 32.70
CA LEU A 8 9.13 3.50 31.87
C LEU A 8 9.26 3.17 30.37
N ILE A 9 10.43 2.68 29.94
CA ILE A 9 10.67 2.27 28.56
C ILE A 9 9.72 1.14 28.18
N THR A 10 9.54 0.13 29.03
CA THR A 10 8.63 -0.98 28.75
C THR A 10 7.19 -0.50 28.59
N LEU A 11 6.72 0.41 29.44
CA LEU A 11 5.37 0.98 29.35
C LEU A 11 5.17 1.78 28.05
N VAL A 12 6.16 2.58 27.65
CA VAL A 12 6.12 3.33 26.38
C VAL A 12 6.08 2.37 25.19
N LEU A 13 6.90 1.33 25.18
CA LEU A 13 6.90 0.32 24.12
C LEU A 13 5.55 -0.39 24.03
N VAL A 14 4.98 -0.82 25.15
CA VAL A 14 3.65 -1.47 25.18
C VAL A 14 2.57 -0.52 24.67
N TRP A 15 2.61 0.75 25.05
CA TRP A 15 1.65 1.75 24.57
C TRP A 15 1.76 1.97 23.05
N ILE A 16 2.97 2.08 22.52
CA ILE A 16 3.23 2.21 21.08
C ILE A 16 2.72 0.96 20.34
N ILE A 17 3.07 -0.24 20.81
CA ILE A 17 2.63 -1.51 20.20
C ILE A 17 1.11 -1.60 20.20
N HIS A 18 0.45 -1.28 21.31
CA HIS A 18 -1.00 -1.27 21.41
C HIS A 18 -1.64 -0.30 20.42
N PHE A 19 -1.10 0.92 20.32
CA PHE A 19 -1.58 1.94 19.38
C PHE A 19 -1.43 1.49 17.93
N VAL A 20 -0.27 0.93 17.56
CA VAL A 20 0.00 0.40 16.22
C VAL A 20 -0.95 -0.74 15.88
N ILE A 21 -1.13 -1.72 16.79
CA ILE A 21 -2.05 -2.85 16.58
C ILE A 21 -3.49 -2.35 16.40
N LYS A 22 -3.94 -1.39 17.21
CA LYS A 22 -5.28 -0.81 17.11
C LYS A 22 -5.49 -0.15 15.75
N LYS A 23 -4.53 0.66 15.30
CA LYS A 23 -4.58 1.33 13.99
C LYS A 23 -4.59 0.31 12.84
N LEU A 24 -3.70 -0.69 12.89
CA LEU A 24 -3.64 -1.76 11.90
C LEU A 24 -4.96 -2.53 11.82
N ARG A 25 -5.55 -2.93 12.95
CA ARG A 25 -6.84 -3.64 12.96
C ARG A 25 -7.95 -2.84 12.28
N THR A 26 -8.01 -1.53 12.49
CA THR A 26 -8.99 -0.66 11.83
C THR A 26 -8.78 -0.64 10.31
N ILE A 27 -7.54 -0.46 9.86
CA ILE A 27 -7.20 -0.46 8.43
C ILE A 27 -7.52 -1.81 7.80
N LEU A 28 -7.09 -2.91 8.43
CA LEU A 28 -7.36 -4.28 7.98
C LEU A 28 -8.87 -4.55 7.89
N LYS A 29 -9.67 -4.04 8.83
CA LYS A 29 -11.13 -4.18 8.80
C LYS A 29 -11.74 -3.49 7.58
N GLN A 30 -11.26 -2.29 7.24
CA GLN A 30 -11.74 -1.55 6.06
C GLN A 30 -11.35 -2.25 4.76
N ILE A 31 -10.10 -2.70 4.66
CA ILE A 31 -9.60 -3.43 3.48
C ILE A 31 -10.31 -4.76 3.31
N ASN A 32 -10.56 -5.47 4.43
CA ASN A 32 -11.27 -6.74 4.40
C ASN A 32 -12.78 -6.61 4.13
N ALA A 33 -13.32 -5.39 4.08
CA ALA A 33 -14.68 -5.15 3.60
C ALA A 33 -14.75 -5.14 2.06
N VAL A 34 -13.64 -4.87 1.37
CA VAL A 34 -13.56 -4.87 -0.09
C VAL A 34 -13.45 -6.32 -0.60
N GLN A 35 -14.25 -6.71 -1.58
CA GLN A 35 -14.18 -8.01 -2.23
C GLN A 35 -12.82 -8.27 -2.88
N GLY A 36 -12.42 -9.52 -3.00
CA GLY A 36 -11.19 -9.90 -3.70
C GLY A 36 -10.96 -11.40 -3.75
N PRO A 37 -9.92 -11.85 -4.46
CA PRO A 37 -9.54 -13.26 -4.51
C PRO A 37 -9.29 -13.84 -3.11
N PRO A 38 -9.52 -15.14 -2.91
CA PRO A 38 -9.28 -15.79 -1.62
C PRO A 38 -7.78 -15.77 -1.28
N THR A 39 -7.47 -15.31 -0.06
CA THR A 39 -6.10 -15.07 0.39
C THR A 39 -5.62 -16.17 1.34
N TRP A 40 -4.36 -16.57 1.20
CA TRP A 40 -3.72 -17.44 2.19
C TRP A 40 -3.19 -16.63 3.39
N PRO A 41 -3.16 -17.23 4.60
CA PRO A 41 -2.52 -16.58 5.75
C PRO A 41 -1.06 -16.31 5.43
N LEU A 42 -0.55 -15.13 5.81
CA LEU A 42 0.83 -14.64 5.62
C LEU A 42 1.25 -14.35 4.17
N ILE A 43 0.92 -15.24 3.22
CA ILE A 43 1.32 -15.14 1.80
C ILE A 43 0.34 -14.28 0.98
N GLY A 44 -0.95 -14.23 1.36
CA GLY A 44 -1.96 -13.52 0.58
C GLY A 44 -2.22 -14.19 -0.78
N ASN A 45 -2.22 -13.39 -1.84
CA ASN A 45 -2.49 -13.81 -3.22
C ASN A 45 -1.22 -14.05 -4.05
N LEU A 46 -0.03 -13.96 -3.44
CA LEU A 46 1.26 -14.19 -4.12
C LEU A 46 1.30 -15.50 -4.90
N HIS A 47 0.70 -16.57 -4.36
CA HIS A 47 0.63 -17.88 -5.00
C HIS A 47 -0.21 -17.93 -6.30
N GLN A 48 -1.04 -16.92 -6.53
CA GLN A 48 -1.93 -16.84 -7.70
C GLN A 48 -1.29 -16.03 -8.84
N PHE A 49 -0.20 -15.30 -8.58
CA PHE A 49 0.35 -14.35 -9.54
C PHE A 49 1.38 -14.96 -10.46
N HIS A 50 1.23 -14.65 -11.75
CA HIS A 50 2.28 -14.77 -12.73
C HIS A 50 3.07 -13.47 -12.77
N PHE A 51 4.40 -13.54 -12.64
CA PHE A 51 5.26 -12.34 -12.55
C PHE A 51 5.84 -11.87 -13.89
N LYS A 52 5.51 -12.53 -14.99
CA LYS A 52 5.81 -11.99 -16.32
C LYS A 52 4.91 -10.79 -16.58
N PRO A 53 5.42 -9.64 -17.07
CA PRO A 53 4.66 -8.40 -17.14
C PRO A 53 3.33 -8.49 -17.89
N ASP A 54 3.36 -9.17 -19.02
CA ASP A 54 2.26 -9.46 -19.94
C ASP A 54 1.19 -10.33 -19.26
N GLU A 55 1.58 -11.48 -18.72
CA GLU A 55 0.68 -12.38 -17.98
C GLU A 55 0.09 -11.70 -16.71
N PHE A 56 0.89 -10.91 -16.01
CA PHE A 56 0.45 -10.18 -14.81
C PHE A 56 -0.63 -9.16 -15.14
N PHE A 57 -0.45 -8.40 -16.23
CA PHE A 57 -1.42 -7.40 -16.66
C PHE A 57 -2.72 -8.05 -17.12
N GLU A 58 -2.64 -9.11 -17.94
CA GLU A 58 -3.80 -9.90 -18.36
C GLU A 58 -4.56 -10.48 -17.16
N GLN A 59 -3.85 -10.99 -16.16
CA GLN A 59 -4.45 -11.50 -14.93
C GLN A 59 -5.18 -10.42 -14.15
N ALA A 60 -4.59 -9.22 -14.00
CA ALA A 60 -5.23 -8.09 -13.32
C ALA A 60 -6.51 -7.65 -14.05
N GLN A 61 -6.45 -7.54 -15.38
CA GLN A 61 -7.62 -7.24 -16.21
C GLN A 61 -8.70 -8.32 -16.10
N GLY A 62 -8.32 -9.60 -16.15
CA GLY A 62 -9.25 -10.72 -16.02
C GLY A 62 -10.01 -10.68 -14.69
N ILE A 63 -9.31 -10.42 -13.58
CA ILE A 63 -9.93 -10.25 -12.26
C ILE A 63 -10.90 -9.06 -12.26
N ALA A 64 -10.48 -7.92 -12.82
CA ALA A 64 -11.33 -6.74 -12.93
C ALA A 64 -12.61 -7.04 -13.72
N TYR A 65 -12.53 -7.64 -14.91
CA TYR A 65 -13.70 -8.00 -15.72
C TYR A 65 -14.63 -8.99 -15.01
N MET A 66 -14.07 -10.03 -14.37
CA MET A 66 -14.88 -11.03 -13.65
C MET A 66 -15.67 -10.42 -12.48
N LEU A 67 -15.07 -9.49 -11.74
CA LEU A 67 -15.73 -8.83 -10.61
C LEU A 67 -16.66 -7.71 -11.09
N GLN A 68 -16.28 -6.97 -12.13
CA GLN A 68 -17.13 -5.97 -12.75
C GLN A 68 -18.43 -6.57 -13.29
N ALA A 69 -18.38 -7.78 -13.86
CA ALA A 69 -19.57 -8.52 -14.27
C ALA A 69 -20.53 -8.84 -13.11
N ARG A 70 -20.06 -8.80 -11.85
CA ARG A 70 -20.85 -8.98 -10.63
C ARG A 70 -21.33 -7.64 -10.03
N GLY A 71 -21.08 -6.52 -10.71
CA GLY A 71 -21.43 -5.17 -10.25
C GLY A 71 -20.38 -4.53 -9.35
N GLU A 72 -19.23 -5.17 -9.19
CA GLU A 72 -18.14 -4.67 -8.35
C GLU A 72 -17.31 -3.63 -9.11
N ARG A 73 -16.69 -2.70 -8.38
CA ARG A 73 -15.99 -1.54 -8.97
C ARG A 73 -14.52 -1.40 -8.53
N MET A 74 -14.15 -2.19 -7.53
CA MET A 74 -12.80 -2.30 -7.02
C MET A 74 -12.59 -3.70 -6.46
N CYS A 75 -11.34 -4.10 -6.24
CA CYS A 75 -11.07 -5.32 -5.49
C CYS A 75 -9.78 -5.23 -4.68
N ARG A 76 -9.70 -6.01 -3.60
CA ARG A 76 -8.50 -6.15 -2.79
C ARG A 76 -7.61 -7.27 -3.32
N ILE A 77 -6.32 -7.03 -3.28
CA ILE A 77 -5.26 -7.97 -3.59
C ILE A 77 -4.23 -7.92 -2.45
N TRP A 78 -3.73 -9.08 -2.02
CA TRP A 78 -2.70 -9.15 -1.00
C TRP A 78 -1.37 -9.62 -1.58
N PHE A 79 -0.34 -8.80 -1.45
CA PHE A 79 1.05 -9.20 -1.64
C PHE A 79 1.68 -9.44 -0.27
N GLY A 80 1.58 -10.68 0.22
CA GLY A 80 2.00 -11.01 1.58
C GLY A 80 1.18 -10.21 2.61
N PRO A 81 1.83 -9.51 3.56
CA PRO A 81 1.14 -8.64 4.52
C PRO A 81 0.73 -7.28 3.94
N TRP A 82 1.09 -6.97 2.68
CA TRP A 82 0.78 -5.69 2.05
C TRP A 82 -0.51 -5.77 1.22
N PRO A 83 -1.57 -5.03 1.59
CA PRO A 83 -2.78 -4.95 0.80
C PRO A 83 -2.68 -3.91 -0.32
N TRP A 84 -3.32 -4.24 -1.44
CA TRP A 84 -3.44 -3.42 -2.64
C TRP A 84 -4.90 -3.38 -3.06
N ILE A 85 -5.35 -2.23 -3.53
CA ILE A 85 -6.70 -2.07 -4.08
C ILE A 85 -6.57 -1.83 -5.57
N LEU A 86 -7.10 -2.74 -6.36
CA LEU A 86 -7.24 -2.58 -7.80
C LEU A 86 -8.52 -1.81 -8.08
N LEU A 87 -8.39 -0.61 -8.62
CA LEU A 87 -9.50 0.25 -9.03
C LEU A 87 -9.74 0.06 -10.53
N TYR A 88 -11.00 -0.17 -10.91
CA TYR A 88 -11.41 -0.30 -12.31
C TYR A 88 -12.77 0.34 -12.58
N GLY A 89 -13.49 0.80 -11.55
CA GLY A 89 -14.63 1.71 -11.67
C GLY A 89 -14.19 3.13 -11.99
N ALA A 90 -14.92 3.79 -12.90
CA ALA A 90 -14.59 5.13 -13.36
C ALA A 90 -14.78 6.19 -12.26
N GLU A 91 -15.90 6.17 -11.53
CA GLU A 91 -16.19 7.16 -10.47
C GLU A 91 -15.19 7.07 -9.32
N GLU A 92 -14.78 5.87 -8.92
CA GLU A 92 -13.80 5.67 -7.86
C GLU A 92 -12.40 6.10 -8.29
N SER A 93 -12.05 5.82 -9.54
CA SER A 93 -10.80 6.29 -10.12
C SER A 93 -10.76 7.82 -10.15
N GLU A 94 -11.86 8.47 -10.56
CA GLU A 94 -11.99 9.93 -10.54
C GLU A 94 -11.90 10.49 -9.11
N ALA A 95 -12.61 9.89 -8.15
CA ALA A 95 -12.60 10.34 -6.76
C ALA A 95 -11.20 10.26 -6.11
N ILE A 96 -10.42 9.22 -6.46
CA ILE A 96 -9.06 9.05 -5.93
C ILE A 96 -8.07 9.95 -6.67
N LEU A 97 -8.07 9.92 -8.01
CA LEU A 97 -7.10 10.67 -8.83
C LEU A 97 -7.36 12.18 -8.83
N GLY A 98 -8.62 12.60 -8.63
CA GLY A 98 -9.00 14.01 -8.49
C GLY A 98 -8.77 14.57 -7.08
N SER A 99 -8.46 13.73 -6.09
CA SER A 99 -8.26 14.17 -4.72
C SER A 99 -6.85 14.70 -4.49
N ASN A 100 -6.75 15.99 -4.12
CA ASN A 100 -5.48 16.60 -3.72
C ASN A 100 -4.85 16.00 -2.45
N LYS A 101 -5.56 15.13 -1.71
CA LYS A 101 -5.07 14.50 -0.48
C LYS A 101 -4.28 13.21 -0.74
N ILE A 102 -4.41 12.60 -1.91
CA ILE A 102 -3.86 11.25 -2.23
C ILE A 102 -2.99 11.34 -3.50
N LEU A 103 -2.27 12.45 -3.68
CA LEU A 103 -1.39 12.65 -4.84
C LEU A 103 0.06 12.22 -4.57
N ASP A 104 0.33 11.67 -3.39
CA ASP A 104 1.65 11.16 -3.06
C ASP A 104 1.95 9.91 -3.89
N LYS A 105 3.10 9.96 -4.57
CA LYS A 105 3.55 8.88 -5.43
C LYS A 105 3.88 7.66 -4.58
N PRO A 106 3.40 6.47 -4.96
CA PRO A 106 3.66 5.27 -4.19
C PRO A 106 5.14 4.89 -4.29
N PHE A 107 5.62 4.13 -3.30
CA PHE A 107 7.01 3.71 -3.16
C PHE A 107 7.63 3.12 -4.45
N GLN A 108 6.82 2.48 -5.30
CA GLN A 108 7.28 1.86 -6.54
C GLN A 108 7.87 2.85 -7.55
N TYR A 109 7.48 4.13 -7.51
CA TYR A 109 8.10 5.17 -8.34
C TYR A 109 9.59 5.36 -7.99
N GLY A 110 10.02 5.00 -6.78
CA GLY A 110 11.42 4.98 -6.37
C GLY A 110 12.28 3.97 -7.14
N PHE A 111 11.69 2.89 -7.68
CA PHE A 111 12.44 1.98 -8.56
C PHE A 111 12.76 2.63 -9.91
N LEU A 112 11.89 3.52 -10.39
CA LEU A 112 12.11 4.24 -11.65
C LEU A 112 13.18 5.34 -11.51
N SER A 113 13.41 5.87 -10.30
CA SER A 113 14.39 6.96 -10.11
C SER A 113 15.82 6.55 -10.44
N GLY A 114 16.17 5.27 -10.28
CA GLY A 114 17.47 4.75 -10.71
C GLY A 114 17.68 4.76 -12.23
N TRP A 115 16.60 4.80 -13.02
CA TRP A 115 16.65 4.82 -14.48
C TRP A 115 16.46 6.21 -15.08
N ILE A 116 15.42 6.94 -14.67
CA ILE A 116 15.04 8.22 -15.29
C ILE A 116 15.34 9.46 -14.41
N GLY A 117 16.00 9.27 -13.27
CA GLY A 117 16.39 10.33 -12.35
C GLY A 117 15.21 11.01 -11.63
N GLN A 118 15.45 12.13 -10.96
CA GLN A 118 14.43 12.92 -10.24
C GLN A 118 13.66 13.87 -11.17
N GLY A 119 13.04 13.29 -12.20
CA GLY A 119 12.23 14.03 -13.18
C GLY A 119 10.81 14.35 -12.69
N LEU A 120 10.01 15.02 -13.52
CA LEU A 120 8.62 15.42 -13.23
C LEU A 120 7.75 14.25 -12.72
N LEU A 121 7.96 13.05 -13.30
CA LEU A 121 7.23 11.84 -12.95
C LEU A 121 7.54 11.31 -11.55
N ILE A 122 8.68 11.65 -10.96
CA ILE A 122 9.13 11.11 -9.66
C ILE A 122 9.12 12.17 -8.57
N ARG A 123 9.30 13.45 -8.92
CA ARG A 123 9.24 14.57 -7.97
C ARG A 123 7.94 14.54 -7.17
N SER A 124 8.03 14.14 -5.92
CA SER A 124 6.99 14.30 -4.91
C SER A 124 7.51 15.33 -3.93
N CYS A 125 6.68 16.30 -3.56
CA CYS A 125 7.03 17.38 -2.63
C CYS A 125 7.55 16.83 -1.28
N PHE A 126 7.15 15.61 -0.90
CA PHE A 126 7.61 14.92 0.31
C PHE A 126 9.04 14.34 0.23
N LEU A 127 9.54 14.01 -0.97
CA LEU A 127 10.85 13.37 -1.13
C LEU A 127 12.01 14.38 -1.02
N GLU A 128 11.74 15.68 -1.21
CA GLU A 128 12.73 16.73 -1.00
C GLU A 128 13.23 16.78 0.45
N TYR A 129 12.37 16.51 1.45
CA TYR A 129 12.78 16.48 2.85
C TYR A 129 13.66 15.27 3.22
N PHE A 130 13.43 14.10 2.62
CA PHE A 130 14.21 12.88 2.93
C PHE A 130 15.53 12.82 2.14
N LEU A 131 15.58 13.43 0.94
CA LEU A 131 16.81 13.53 0.16
C LEU A 131 17.70 14.71 0.59
N ALA A 132 17.13 15.82 1.08
CA ALA A 132 17.90 16.90 1.69
C ALA A 132 18.70 16.44 2.93
N LEU A 133 18.19 15.43 3.66
CA LEU A 133 18.88 14.82 4.80
C LEU A 133 19.98 13.82 4.43
N LYS A 134 20.15 13.49 3.14
CA LYS A 134 21.12 12.47 2.69
C LYS A 134 22.26 13.04 1.84
N PHE A 135 22.30 14.35 1.65
CA PHE A 135 23.32 15.05 0.85
C PHE A 135 23.94 16.25 1.58
N ASP A 136 23.79 16.33 2.90
CA ASP A 136 24.47 17.31 3.76
C ASP A 136 25.64 16.70 4.58
N ASP A 137 26.21 15.60 4.05
CA ASP A 137 27.53 15.04 4.45
C ASP A 137 28.43 14.90 3.21
#